data_AF-A0A087A0J8-F1
#
_entry.id   AF-A0A087A0J8-F1
#
_cell.length_a   1.000
_cell.length_b   1.000
_cell.length_c   1.000
_cell.angle_alpha   90.00
_cell.angle_beta   90.00
_cell.angle_gamma   90.00
#
_symmetry.space_group_name_H-M   'P 1'
#
loop_
_entity.id
_entity.type
_entity.pdbx_description
1 polymer ?
#
loop_
_entity_poly.entity_id
_entity_poly.type
_entity_poly.pdbx_seq_one_letter_code
_entity_poly.pdbx_strand_id
1 'polypeptide(L)'
;MPGSYGSETMWDEQRYRLSFTVGGLLAPQGRIIATLFLAENNDDNRIAQGDEVELGEHIARIRQRAVDENVLSIRTRAAGSRMVSEVIKRLSTLSGTELCHLAGADTPTADRHALMWVAMCRYYALVGQFAHEVLRDRYLMGMPTVTYEDYDRFILTKAMWHPELETLSTTTAAKLRANLFKAMHEAGLVDKTDNTLQPALLGNTLTGILEHRPESFGFFPIGER
;
A
#
# COMPACT_ATOMS: atom_id res chain seq x y z
N MET A 1 -12.77 -15.68 6.39
CA MET A 1 -12.03 -15.32 5.16
C MET A 1 -11.94 -13.81 5.18
N PRO A 2 -10.73 -13.22 5.11
CA PRO A 2 -10.62 -11.78 4.97
C PRO A 2 -11.43 -11.34 3.75
N GLY A 3 -12.16 -10.22 3.86
CA GLY A 3 -12.89 -9.65 2.72
C GLY A 3 -11.96 -9.48 1.52
N SER A 4 -12.46 -9.48 0.29
CA SER A 4 -11.60 -9.26 -0.89
C SER A 4 -11.12 -7.82 -1.05
N TYR A 5 -11.63 -6.91 -0.23
CA TYR A 5 -11.37 -5.46 -0.23
C TYR A 5 -11.33 -4.93 1.21
N GLY A 6 -10.85 -3.70 1.36
CA GLY A 6 -10.70 -3.04 2.65
C GLY A 6 -9.44 -3.49 3.40
N SER A 7 -9.15 -2.79 4.48
CA SER A 7 -7.94 -3.01 5.28
C SER A 7 -7.94 -4.39 5.96
N GLU A 8 -6.77 -5.00 6.08
CA GLU A 8 -6.54 -6.08 7.04
C GLU A 8 -6.16 -5.46 8.38
N THR A 9 -6.82 -5.89 9.45
CA THR A 9 -6.48 -5.51 10.81
C THR A 9 -5.16 -6.17 11.21
N MET A 10 -4.23 -5.38 11.75
CA MET A 10 -2.86 -5.83 12.08
C MET A 10 -2.79 -6.86 13.20
N TRP A 11 -3.86 -7.06 13.96
CA TRP A 11 -3.90 -7.94 15.12
C TRP A 11 -4.95 -9.05 15.00
N ASP A 12 -5.46 -9.29 13.80
CA ASP A 12 -6.41 -10.37 13.59
C ASP A 12 -5.67 -11.69 13.40
N GLU A 13 -6.17 -12.77 14.00
CA GLU A 13 -5.68 -14.16 13.84
C GLU A 13 -5.97 -14.71 12.43
N GLN A 14 -6.36 -13.82 11.50
CA GLN A 14 -6.69 -14.17 10.13
C GLN A 14 -5.44 -14.40 9.30
N ARG A 15 -5.60 -15.32 8.35
CA ARG A 15 -4.59 -15.66 7.34
C ARG A 15 -4.21 -14.44 6.51
N TYR A 16 -2.91 -14.17 6.36
CA TYR A 16 -2.42 -13.03 5.57
C TYR A 16 -2.81 -13.11 4.10
N ARG A 17 -3.17 -11.95 3.50
CA ARG A 17 -3.14 -11.78 2.04
C ARG A 17 -1.70 -11.72 1.53
N LEU A 18 -1.31 -12.71 0.74
CA LEU A 18 0.04 -12.79 0.14
C LEU A 18 0.02 -12.50 -1.38
N SER A 19 -0.96 -11.73 -1.86
CA SER A 19 -1.13 -11.46 -3.28
C SER A 19 -0.29 -10.32 -3.85
N PHE A 20 0.57 -9.67 -3.05
CA PHE A 20 1.44 -8.56 -3.47
C PHE A 20 2.64 -9.00 -4.32
N THR A 21 2.38 -9.85 -5.31
CA THR A 21 3.36 -10.38 -6.27
C THR A 21 3.45 -9.55 -7.54
N VAL A 22 2.56 -8.56 -7.72
CA VAL A 22 2.46 -7.70 -8.90
C VAL A 22 2.96 -6.29 -8.58
N GLY A 23 4.06 -5.89 -9.22
CA GLY A 23 4.59 -4.53 -9.12
C GLY A 23 5.21 -4.18 -7.76
N GLY A 24 5.81 -2.99 -7.69
CA GLY A 24 6.26 -2.39 -6.43
C GLY A 24 5.08 -1.67 -5.77
N LEU A 25 5.19 -0.35 -5.66
CA LEU A 25 4.25 0.57 -5.05
C LEU A 25 3.04 0.92 -5.94
N LEU A 26 3.26 1.01 -7.25
CA LEU A 26 2.23 1.28 -8.28
C LEU A 26 1.60 2.68 -8.22
N ALA A 27 2.35 3.70 -7.82
CA ALA A 27 1.79 5.04 -7.63
C ALA A 27 1.26 5.73 -8.89
N PRO A 28 1.93 5.67 -10.06
CA PRO A 28 1.36 6.21 -11.30
C PRO A 28 0.02 5.55 -11.66
N GLN A 29 -0.08 4.23 -11.50
CA GLN A 29 -1.29 3.46 -11.79
C GLN A 29 -2.39 3.77 -10.76
N GLY A 30 -2.03 3.88 -9.48
CA GLY A 30 -2.91 4.32 -8.40
C GLY A 30 -3.59 5.63 -8.73
N ARG A 31 -2.82 6.65 -9.15
CA ARG A 31 -3.36 7.93 -9.60
C ARG A 31 -4.34 7.78 -10.77
N ILE A 32 -3.98 7.05 -11.83
CA ILE A 32 -4.84 6.89 -13.01
C ILE A 32 -6.19 6.25 -12.64
N ILE A 33 -6.15 5.18 -11.85
CA ILE A 33 -7.36 4.46 -11.42
C ILE A 33 -8.18 5.32 -10.45
N ALA A 34 -7.54 6.06 -9.55
CA ALA A 34 -8.20 7.03 -8.67
C ALA A 34 -8.92 8.13 -9.47
N THR A 35 -8.26 8.71 -10.49
CA THR A 35 -8.87 9.71 -11.37
C THR A 35 -10.07 9.15 -12.13
N LEU A 36 -9.95 7.93 -12.68
CA LEU A 36 -11.06 7.25 -13.37
C LEU A 36 -12.26 7.06 -12.42
N PHE A 37 -11.98 6.58 -11.20
CA PHE A 37 -13.02 6.38 -10.20
C PHE A 37 -13.72 7.69 -9.83
N LEU A 38 -12.98 8.76 -9.55
CA LEU A 38 -13.60 10.04 -9.18
C LEU A 38 -14.42 10.64 -10.34
N ALA A 39 -13.95 10.51 -11.58
CA ALA A 39 -14.67 11.02 -12.75
C ALA A 39 -16.05 10.35 -12.95
N GLU A 40 -16.19 9.07 -12.59
CA GLU A 40 -17.49 8.37 -12.62
C GLU A 40 -18.44 8.80 -11.50
N ASN A 41 -17.90 9.45 -10.46
CA ASN A 41 -18.63 9.71 -9.22
C ASN A 41 -18.61 11.18 -8.82
N ASN A 42 -18.43 12.07 -9.79
CA ASN A 42 -18.52 13.52 -9.57
C ASN A 42 -19.87 13.94 -8.94
N ASP A 43 -20.93 13.14 -9.10
CA ASP A 43 -22.25 13.39 -8.50
C ASP A 43 -22.46 12.66 -7.15
N ASP A 44 -21.52 11.81 -6.71
CA ASP A 44 -21.65 11.07 -5.45
C ASP A 44 -21.17 11.91 -4.26
N ASN A 45 -22.13 12.59 -3.64
CA ASN A 45 -21.93 13.43 -2.46
C ASN A 45 -21.23 12.68 -1.31
N ARG A 46 -21.23 11.33 -1.29
CA ARG A 46 -20.55 10.53 -0.24
C ARG A 46 -19.03 10.56 -0.34
N ILE A 47 -18.49 10.61 -1.57
CA ILE A 47 -17.04 10.74 -1.80
C ILE A 47 -16.62 12.21 -1.59
N ALA A 48 -17.48 13.15 -1.97
CA ALA A 48 -17.25 14.58 -1.82
C ALA A 48 -17.41 15.08 -0.36
N GLN A 49 -18.23 14.43 0.46
CA GLN A 49 -18.45 14.80 1.87
C GLN A 49 -17.37 14.28 2.84
N GLY A 50 -16.33 13.61 2.34
CA GLY A 50 -15.19 13.23 3.17
C GLY A 50 -15.55 12.22 4.25
N ASP A 51 -16.45 11.27 3.95
CA ASP A 51 -16.65 10.12 4.82
C ASP A 51 -15.26 9.46 5.04
N GLU A 52 -14.82 9.38 6.29
CA GLU A 52 -13.57 8.73 6.71
C GLU A 52 -13.60 7.20 6.46
N VAL A 53 -14.73 6.71 5.93
CA VAL A 53 -14.98 5.31 5.60
C VAL A 53 -14.19 4.91 4.35
N GLU A 54 -13.57 3.73 4.42
CA GLU A 54 -12.89 3.12 3.29
C GLU A 54 -13.84 2.87 2.12
N LEU A 55 -13.33 2.99 0.89
CA LEU A 55 -14.09 2.68 -0.32
C LEU A 55 -14.55 1.21 -0.33
N GLY A 56 -13.75 0.29 0.21
CA GLY A 56 -14.04 -1.13 0.24
C GLY A 56 -14.35 -1.70 -1.15
N GLU A 57 -15.40 -2.51 -1.27
CA GLU A 57 -15.79 -3.10 -2.56
C GLU A 57 -16.26 -2.08 -3.59
N HIS A 58 -16.61 -0.85 -3.17
CA HIS A 58 -17.18 0.16 -4.05
C HIS A 58 -16.26 0.48 -5.24
N ILE A 59 -14.94 0.55 -5.02
CA ILE A 59 -13.95 0.80 -6.08
C ILE A 59 -13.85 -0.34 -7.11
N ALA A 60 -14.38 -1.53 -6.82
CA ALA A 60 -14.34 -2.65 -7.75
C ALA A 60 -15.21 -2.43 -9.00
N ARG A 61 -16.21 -1.53 -8.96
CA ARG A 61 -17.12 -1.28 -10.09
C ARG A 61 -16.39 -0.81 -11.36
N ILE A 62 -15.30 -0.07 -11.21
CA ILE A 62 -14.54 0.48 -12.34
C ILE A 62 -13.60 -0.54 -12.98
N ARG A 63 -13.47 -1.74 -12.40
CA ARG A 63 -12.50 -2.75 -12.86
C ARG A 63 -12.70 -3.11 -14.32
N GLN A 64 -13.92 -3.45 -14.70
CA GLN A 64 -14.21 -3.92 -16.05
C GLN A 64 -13.87 -2.84 -17.07
N ARG A 65 -14.36 -1.62 -16.85
CA ARG A 65 -14.07 -0.46 -17.68
C ARG A 65 -12.57 -0.18 -17.77
N ALA A 66 -11.86 -0.14 -16.64
CA ALA A 66 -10.42 0.11 -16.61
C ALA A 66 -9.62 -0.91 -17.46
N VAL A 67 -10.05 -2.18 -17.48
CA VAL A 67 -9.43 -3.22 -18.31
C VAL A 67 -9.83 -3.11 -19.78
N ASP A 68 -11.10 -2.88 -20.06
CA ASP A 68 -11.62 -2.85 -21.43
C ASP A 68 -11.17 -1.59 -22.19
N GLU A 69 -11.05 -0.44 -21.51
CA GLU A 69 -10.49 0.80 -22.06
C GLU A 69 -8.95 0.82 -22.03
N ASN A 70 -8.29 -0.20 -21.47
CA ASN A 70 -6.84 -0.27 -21.29
C ASN A 70 -6.24 1.02 -20.69
N VAL A 71 -6.83 1.53 -19.61
CA VAL A 71 -6.49 2.85 -19.04
C VAL A 71 -5.05 2.97 -18.55
N LEU A 72 -4.41 1.82 -18.27
CA LEU A 72 -2.99 1.74 -17.87
C LEU A 72 -2.04 1.63 -19.07
N SER A 73 -2.56 1.59 -20.30
CA SER A 73 -1.80 1.46 -21.56
C SER A 73 -0.82 0.27 -21.55
N ILE A 74 -1.25 -0.87 -21.01
CA ILE A 74 -0.42 -2.07 -20.90
C ILE A 74 -0.58 -2.94 -22.16
N ARG A 75 0.54 -3.44 -22.68
CA ARG A 75 0.59 -4.18 -23.96
C ARG A 75 -0.34 -5.38 -24.04
N THR A 76 -0.50 -6.13 -22.95
CA THR A 76 -1.32 -7.34 -22.94
C THR A 76 -2.47 -7.20 -21.95
N ARG A 77 -3.68 -7.60 -22.38
CA ARG A 77 -4.89 -7.55 -21.56
C ARG A 77 -4.73 -8.32 -20.24
N ALA A 78 -4.03 -9.46 -20.26
CA ALA A 78 -3.77 -10.27 -19.08
C ALA A 78 -2.82 -9.59 -18.06
N ALA A 79 -1.81 -8.84 -18.51
CA ALA A 79 -0.98 -8.06 -17.59
C ALA A 79 -1.73 -6.82 -17.08
N GLY A 80 -2.47 -6.15 -17.96
CA GLY A 80 -3.32 -5.01 -17.61
C GLY A 80 -4.35 -5.36 -16.54
N SER A 81 -5.09 -6.45 -16.73
CA SER A 81 -6.09 -6.94 -15.79
C SER A 81 -5.51 -7.27 -14.40
N ARG A 82 -4.34 -7.92 -14.35
CA ARG A 82 -3.64 -8.18 -13.08
C ARG A 82 -3.22 -6.90 -12.39
N MET A 83 -2.69 -5.93 -13.13
CA MET A 83 -2.26 -4.64 -12.59
C MET A 83 -3.45 -3.83 -12.06
N VAL A 84 -4.53 -3.71 -12.84
CA VAL A 84 -5.77 -3.04 -12.43
C VAL A 84 -6.34 -3.68 -11.17
N SER A 85 -6.38 -5.02 -11.11
CA SER A 85 -6.89 -5.72 -9.93
C SER A 85 -6.06 -5.45 -8.68
N GLU A 86 -4.74 -5.42 -8.79
CA GLU A 86 -3.84 -5.10 -7.68
C GLU A 86 -4.01 -3.66 -7.20
N VAL A 87 -4.14 -2.70 -8.13
CA VAL A 87 -4.34 -1.28 -7.79
C VAL A 87 -5.68 -1.09 -7.10
N ILE A 88 -6.77 -1.64 -7.63
CA ILE A 88 -8.12 -1.56 -7.04
C ILE A 88 -8.13 -2.12 -5.61
N LYS A 89 -7.45 -3.25 -5.38
CA LYS A 89 -7.31 -3.83 -4.04
C LYS A 89 -6.69 -2.85 -3.05
N ARG A 90 -5.53 -2.26 -3.38
CA ARG A 90 -4.87 -1.29 -2.50
C ARG A 90 -5.73 -0.05 -2.26
N LEU A 91 -6.27 0.53 -3.34
CA LEU A 91 -7.11 1.73 -3.25
C LEU A 91 -8.41 1.49 -2.47
N SER A 92 -8.89 0.25 -2.35
CA SER A 92 -10.07 -0.07 -1.53
C SER A 92 -9.92 0.25 -0.04
N THR A 93 -8.69 0.43 0.43
CA THR A 93 -8.38 0.76 1.85
C THR A 93 -8.30 2.26 2.11
N LEU A 94 -8.44 3.07 1.06
CA LEU A 94 -8.42 4.52 1.15
C LEU A 94 -9.84 5.05 1.32
N SER A 95 -9.96 6.18 2.00
CA SER A 95 -11.17 7.00 2.06
C SER A 95 -11.34 7.85 0.80
N GLY A 96 -12.51 8.49 0.65
CA GLY A 96 -12.75 9.45 -0.43
C GLY A 96 -11.73 10.60 -0.42
N THR A 97 -11.43 11.15 0.76
CA THR A 97 -10.46 12.24 0.94
C THR A 97 -9.05 11.83 0.50
N GLU A 98 -8.59 10.65 0.90
CA GLU A 98 -7.28 10.12 0.49
C GLU A 98 -7.23 9.86 -1.02
N LEU A 99 -8.32 9.37 -1.62
CA LEU A 99 -8.39 9.13 -3.06
C LEU A 99 -8.38 10.44 -3.86
N CYS A 100 -9.10 11.47 -3.40
CA CYS A 100 -9.07 12.81 -3.97
C CYS A 100 -7.66 13.39 -3.94
N HIS A 101 -6.95 13.28 -2.80
CA HIS A 101 -5.56 13.71 -2.72
C HIS A 101 -4.66 12.92 -3.68
N LEU A 102 -4.79 11.59 -3.76
CA LEU A 102 -4.01 10.78 -4.69
C LEU A 102 -4.19 11.20 -6.16
N ALA A 103 -5.44 11.51 -6.57
CA ALA A 103 -5.80 11.88 -7.93
C ALA A 103 -5.48 13.34 -8.29
N GLY A 104 -5.41 14.22 -7.28
CA GLY A 104 -5.24 15.66 -7.44
C GLY A 104 -4.08 16.03 -8.38
N ALA A 105 -4.30 17.01 -9.27
CA ALA A 105 -3.30 17.42 -10.25
C ALA A 105 -2.02 17.95 -9.58
N ASP A 106 -2.20 18.77 -8.54
CA ASP A 106 -1.14 19.46 -7.81
C ASP A 106 -0.52 18.65 -6.67
N THR A 107 -0.99 17.41 -6.47
CA THR A 107 -0.47 16.53 -5.42
C THR A 107 1.00 16.18 -5.69
N PRO A 108 1.91 16.46 -4.72
CA PRO A 108 3.32 16.10 -4.85
C PRO A 108 3.52 14.61 -5.09
N THR A 109 4.53 14.26 -5.89
CA THR A 109 4.88 12.86 -6.15
C THR A 109 5.18 12.09 -4.86
N ALA A 110 5.87 12.73 -3.90
CA ALA A 110 6.15 12.15 -2.59
C ALA A 110 4.87 11.78 -1.82
N ASP A 111 3.87 12.65 -1.82
CA ASP A 111 2.58 12.38 -1.18
C ASP A 111 1.83 11.21 -1.85
N ARG A 112 1.86 11.13 -3.20
CA ARG A 112 1.27 9.99 -3.91
C ARG A 112 1.96 8.67 -3.57
N HIS A 113 3.29 8.70 -3.43
CA HIS A 113 4.07 7.54 -3.03
C HIS A 113 3.75 7.13 -1.59
N ALA A 114 3.71 8.09 -0.66
CA ALA A 114 3.35 7.86 0.73
C ALA A 114 1.92 7.30 0.87
N LEU A 115 0.93 7.85 0.16
CA LEU A 115 -0.43 7.32 0.18
C LEU A 115 -0.52 5.89 -0.36
N MET A 116 0.21 5.58 -1.43
CA MET A 116 0.22 4.22 -1.97
C MET A 116 0.96 3.23 -1.08
N TRP A 117 1.92 3.71 -0.28
CA TRP A 117 2.56 2.92 0.77
C TRP A 117 1.57 2.61 1.89
N VAL A 118 0.82 3.62 2.35
CA VAL A 118 -0.27 3.46 3.32
C VAL A 118 -1.30 2.45 2.80
N ALA A 119 -1.76 2.59 1.56
CA ALA A 119 -2.72 1.68 0.94
C ALA A 119 -2.20 0.24 0.90
N MET A 120 -0.91 0.04 0.63
CA MET A 120 -0.27 -1.28 0.63
C MET A 120 -0.18 -1.85 2.05
N CYS A 121 0.22 -1.06 3.04
CA CYS A 121 0.33 -1.47 4.44
C CYS A 121 -1.03 -1.83 5.05
N ARG A 122 -2.07 -1.06 4.71
CA ARG A 122 -3.44 -1.31 5.13
C ARG A 122 -4.03 -2.55 4.46
N TYR A 123 -3.82 -2.73 3.16
CA TYR A 123 -4.41 -3.86 2.44
C TYR A 123 -3.72 -5.21 2.74
N TYR A 124 -2.42 -5.18 3.06
CA TYR A 124 -1.61 -6.35 3.38
C TYR A 124 -1.06 -6.24 4.81
N ALA A 125 -1.71 -6.90 5.77
CA ALA A 125 -1.31 -6.82 7.18
C ALA A 125 0.15 -7.24 7.41
N LEU A 126 0.67 -8.21 6.65
CA LEU A 126 2.09 -8.60 6.71
C LEU A 126 3.03 -7.43 6.38
N VAL A 127 2.67 -6.61 5.38
CA VAL A 127 3.46 -5.44 4.98
C VAL A 127 3.37 -4.35 6.04
N GLY A 128 2.16 -4.09 6.54
CA GLY A 128 1.95 -3.09 7.57
C GLY A 128 2.63 -3.44 8.90
N GLN A 129 2.60 -4.70 9.31
CA GLN A 129 3.35 -5.19 10.47
C GLN A 129 4.86 -5.09 10.26
N PHE A 130 5.37 -5.41 9.07
CA PHE A 130 6.79 -5.19 8.77
C PHE A 130 7.18 -3.70 8.84
N ALA A 131 6.31 -2.82 8.34
CA ALA A 131 6.51 -1.38 8.42
C ALA A 131 6.55 -0.89 9.88
N HIS A 132 5.73 -1.46 10.75
CA HIS A 132 5.67 -1.11 12.15
C HIS A 132 6.83 -1.70 12.96
N GLU A 133 6.99 -3.03 12.93
CA GLU A 133 7.88 -3.80 13.82
C GLU A 133 9.33 -3.85 13.34
N VAL A 134 9.60 -3.50 12.08
CA VAL A 134 10.97 -3.55 11.53
C VAL A 134 11.39 -2.20 11.02
N LEU A 135 10.64 -1.63 10.07
CA LEU A 135 11.03 -0.38 9.42
C LEU A 135 11.05 0.78 10.42
N ARG A 136 9.95 1.01 11.16
CA ARG A 136 9.86 2.08 12.14
C ARG A 136 10.73 1.82 13.36
N ASP A 137 10.71 0.61 13.92
CA ASP A 137 11.53 0.27 15.10
C ASP A 137 13.02 0.49 14.86
N ARG A 138 13.56 0.06 13.71
CA ARG A 138 14.97 0.30 13.37
C ARG A 138 15.28 1.78 13.24
N TYR A 139 14.39 2.57 12.64
CA TYR A 139 14.55 4.01 12.56
C TYR A 139 14.60 4.65 13.96
N LEU A 140 13.69 4.27 14.86
CA LEU A 140 13.65 4.77 16.25
C LEU A 140 14.88 4.35 17.07
N MET A 141 15.42 3.16 16.80
CA MET A 141 16.66 2.66 17.41
C MET A 141 17.93 3.27 16.80
N GLY A 142 17.83 4.14 15.79
CA GLY A 142 18.97 4.73 15.10
C GLY A 142 19.78 3.71 14.29
N MET A 143 19.18 2.57 13.93
CA MET A 143 19.81 1.61 13.03
C MET A 143 19.79 2.16 11.60
N PRO A 144 20.93 2.12 10.87
CA PRO A 144 21.04 2.85 9.61
C PRO A 144 20.29 2.17 8.46
N THR A 145 20.11 0.85 8.49
CA THR A 145 19.65 0.07 7.34
C THR A 145 18.60 -0.97 7.71
N VAL A 146 17.78 -1.35 6.72
CA VAL A 146 16.89 -2.53 6.76
C VAL A 146 17.37 -3.53 5.70
N THR A 147 17.61 -4.77 6.10
CA THR A 147 18.23 -5.79 5.24
C THR A 147 17.27 -6.95 4.93
N TYR A 148 17.64 -7.77 3.95
CA TYR A 148 16.88 -9.00 3.66
C TYR A 148 16.87 -9.99 4.84
N GLU A 149 17.92 -9.98 5.67
CA GLU A 149 17.97 -10.81 6.87
C GLU A 149 16.94 -10.35 7.90
N ASP A 150 16.70 -9.04 8.03
CA ASP A 150 15.66 -8.50 8.91
C ASP A 150 14.26 -8.96 8.46
N TYR A 151 14.02 -8.98 7.15
CA TYR A 151 12.81 -9.57 6.58
C TYR A 151 12.69 -11.07 6.85
N ASP A 152 13.77 -11.82 6.64
CA ASP A 152 13.75 -13.27 6.85
C ASP A 152 13.47 -13.61 8.33
N ARG A 153 14.07 -12.88 9.27
CA ARG A 153 13.79 -13.00 10.73
C ARG A 153 12.35 -12.62 11.08
N PHE A 154 11.83 -11.56 10.48
CA PHE A 154 10.42 -11.18 10.65
C PHE A 154 9.48 -12.28 10.17
N ILE A 155 9.69 -12.84 8.97
CA ILE A 155 8.87 -13.93 8.45
C ILE A 155 8.95 -15.17 9.34
N LEU A 156 10.14 -15.56 9.81
CA LEU A 156 10.30 -16.67 10.75
C LEU A 156 9.50 -16.48 12.03
N THR A 157 9.48 -15.25 12.56
CA THR A 157 8.71 -14.91 13.77
C THR A 157 7.21 -15.01 13.52
N LYS A 158 6.72 -14.48 12.39
CA LYS A 158 5.30 -14.54 12.03
C LYS A 158 4.83 -15.96 11.70
N ALA A 159 5.68 -16.77 11.08
CA ALA A 159 5.36 -18.15 10.70
C ALA A 159 4.96 -19.03 11.90
N MET A 160 5.42 -18.70 13.11
CA MET A 160 5.03 -19.40 14.34
C MET A 160 3.51 -19.41 14.59
N TRP A 161 2.79 -18.39 14.10
CA TRP A 161 1.35 -18.22 14.28
C TRP A 161 0.57 -18.18 12.96
N HIS A 162 1.27 -18.08 11.83
CA HIS A 162 0.72 -17.95 10.49
C HIS A 162 1.25 -19.06 9.58
N PRO A 163 0.65 -20.27 9.60
CA PRO A 163 1.18 -21.45 8.91
C PRO A 163 1.23 -21.28 7.39
N GLU A 164 0.44 -20.36 6.82
CA GLU A 164 0.53 -20.01 5.41
C GLU A 164 1.90 -19.49 4.99
N LEU A 165 2.66 -18.88 5.91
CA LEU A 165 4.02 -18.42 5.65
C LEU A 165 5.03 -19.57 5.55
N GLU A 166 4.83 -20.65 6.34
CA GLU A 166 5.66 -21.86 6.25
C GLU A 166 5.44 -22.61 4.94
N THR A 167 4.21 -22.58 4.42
CA THR A 167 3.84 -23.28 3.18
C THR A 167 4.27 -22.53 1.89
N LEU A 168 4.92 -21.37 2.02
CA LEU A 168 5.36 -20.59 0.86
C LEU A 168 6.45 -21.32 0.07
N SER A 169 6.30 -21.38 -1.24
CA SER A 169 7.40 -21.79 -2.12
C SER A 169 8.55 -20.78 -2.03
N THR A 170 9.79 -21.26 -2.23
CA THR A 170 10.99 -20.40 -2.28
C THR A 170 10.85 -19.27 -3.28
N THR A 171 10.27 -19.55 -4.45
CA THR A 171 9.99 -18.55 -5.50
C THR A 171 9.00 -17.50 -5.04
N THR A 172 7.92 -17.90 -4.35
CA THR A 172 6.91 -16.96 -3.84
C THR A 172 7.49 -16.09 -2.73
N ALA A 173 8.19 -16.69 -1.76
CA ALA A 173 8.83 -15.95 -0.67
C ALA A 173 9.83 -14.92 -1.19
N ALA A 174 10.69 -15.30 -2.14
CA ALA A 174 11.62 -14.38 -2.79
C ALA A 174 10.90 -13.24 -3.53
N LYS A 175 9.75 -13.54 -4.16
CA LYS A 175 8.96 -12.54 -4.87
C LYS A 175 8.31 -11.53 -3.94
N LEU A 176 7.75 -11.98 -2.82
CA LEU A 176 7.16 -11.11 -1.80
C LEU A 176 8.23 -10.17 -1.22
N ARG A 177 9.39 -10.71 -0.83
CA ARG A 177 10.52 -9.92 -0.34
C ARG A 177 10.95 -8.86 -1.36
N ALA A 178 11.19 -9.28 -2.60
CA ALA A 178 11.63 -8.37 -3.66
C ALA A 178 10.62 -7.24 -3.92
N ASN A 179 9.32 -7.54 -3.90
CA ASN A 179 8.30 -6.52 -4.13
C ASN A 179 8.12 -5.57 -2.94
N LEU A 180 8.26 -6.06 -1.70
CA LEU A 180 8.24 -5.21 -0.51
C LEU A 180 9.40 -4.21 -0.52
N PHE A 181 10.64 -4.67 -0.72
CA PHE A 181 11.80 -3.78 -0.80
C PHE A 181 11.68 -2.79 -1.95
N LYS A 182 11.24 -3.26 -3.12
CA LYS A 182 10.95 -2.38 -4.26
C LYS A 182 9.92 -1.31 -3.90
N ALA A 183 8.85 -1.65 -3.18
CA ALA A 183 7.85 -0.69 -2.74
C ALA A 183 8.43 0.34 -1.75
N MET A 184 9.28 -0.08 -0.82
CA MET A 184 9.98 0.84 0.10
C MET A 184 10.92 1.79 -0.64
N HIS A 185 11.67 1.30 -1.64
CA HIS A 185 12.53 2.13 -2.50
C HIS A 185 11.72 3.13 -3.30
N GLU A 186 10.62 2.69 -3.92
CA GLU A 186 9.71 3.57 -4.67
C GLU A 186 9.05 4.60 -3.76
N ALA A 187 8.76 4.23 -2.51
CA ALA A 187 8.19 5.13 -1.50
C ALA A 187 9.21 6.11 -0.91
N GLY A 188 10.51 5.96 -1.22
CA GLY A 188 11.58 6.80 -0.69
C GLY A 188 11.86 6.60 0.80
N LEU A 189 11.49 5.45 1.36
CA LEU A 189 11.69 5.11 2.79
C LEU A 189 13.05 4.45 3.04
N VAL A 190 13.63 3.92 1.97
CA VAL A 190 14.89 3.17 1.98
C VAL A 190 15.66 3.56 0.72
N ASP A 191 16.95 3.84 0.84
CA ASP A 191 17.82 4.13 -0.30
C ASP A 191 18.03 2.86 -1.15
N LYS A 192 18.01 3.02 -2.46
CA LYS A 192 18.07 1.90 -3.40
C LYS A 192 19.45 1.25 -3.48
N THR A 193 20.51 1.96 -3.09
CA THR A 193 21.91 1.56 -3.24
C THR A 193 22.35 0.65 -2.11
N ASP A 194 22.02 1.02 -0.87
CA ASP A 194 22.56 0.40 0.34
C ASP A 194 21.49 0.01 1.38
N ASN A 195 20.21 0.24 1.07
CA ASN A 195 19.09 0.08 1.97
C ASN A 195 19.14 0.93 3.26
N THR A 196 19.79 2.11 3.19
CA THR A 196 19.78 3.08 4.28
C THR A 196 18.38 3.68 4.47
N LEU A 197 17.91 3.69 5.72
CA LEU A 197 16.62 4.26 6.09
C LEU A 197 16.58 5.76 5.84
N GLN A 198 15.48 6.23 5.25
CA GLN A 198 15.24 7.64 4.96
C GLN A 198 14.03 8.11 5.77
N PRO A 199 14.11 9.28 6.44
CA PRO A 199 12.95 9.82 7.15
C PRO A 199 11.83 10.13 6.16
N ALA A 200 10.59 9.79 6.52
CA ALA A 200 9.46 10.10 5.65
C ALA A 200 9.12 11.59 5.71
N LEU A 201 9.14 12.24 4.55
CA LEU A 201 8.75 13.64 4.39
C LEU A 201 7.31 13.70 3.85
N LEU A 202 6.35 13.81 4.77
CA LEU A 202 4.94 13.95 4.43
C LEU A 202 4.57 15.43 4.27
N GLY A 203 3.91 15.79 3.17
CA GLY A 203 3.36 17.14 3.00
C GLY A 203 2.33 17.48 4.09
N ASN A 204 2.12 18.77 4.37
CA ASN A 204 1.17 19.23 5.39
C ASN A 204 -0.27 18.77 5.07
N THR A 205 -0.67 18.81 3.80
CA THR A 205 -2.00 18.35 3.36
C THR A 205 -2.16 16.86 3.63
N LEU A 206 -1.20 16.03 3.21
CA LEU A 206 -1.24 14.60 3.49
C LEU A 206 -1.23 14.30 5.00
N THR A 207 -0.42 15.04 5.75
CA THR A 207 -0.39 14.93 7.21
C THR A 207 -1.78 15.14 7.81
N GLY A 208 -2.45 16.24 7.47
CA GLY A 208 -3.80 16.51 7.97
C GLY A 208 -4.82 15.44 7.56
N ILE A 209 -4.68 14.87 6.35
CA ILE A 209 -5.52 13.75 5.92
C ILE A 209 -5.28 12.51 6.77
N LEU A 210 -4.02 12.18 7.08
CA LEU A 210 -3.66 11.00 7.87
C LEU A 210 -3.97 11.16 9.37
N GLU A 211 -4.18 12.37 9.88
CA GLU A 211 -4.61 12.61 11.26
C GLU A 211 -6.00 12.03 11.57
N HIS A 212 -6.85 11.83 10.56
CA HIS A 212 -8.12 11.11 10.69
C HIS A 212 -7.93 9.60 10.95
N ARG A 213 -6.76 9.05 10.60
CA ARG A 213 -6.37 7.63 10.77
C ARG A 213 -4.92 7.51 11.22
N PRO A 214 -4.62 7.94 12.46
CA PRO A 214 -3.25 8.16 12.94
C PRO A 214 -2.43 6.87 13.02
N GLU A 215 -3.05 5.69 13.02
CA GLU A 215 -2.35 4.40 12.91
C GLU A 215 -1.42 4.34 11.68
N SER A 216 -1.76 5.09 10.63
CA SER A 216 -1.01 5.15 9.37
C SER A 216 0.37 5.77 9.52
N PHE A 217 0.57 6.64 10.52
CA PHE A 217 1.89 7.18 10.85
C PHE A 217 2.85 6.07 11.30
N GLY A 218 2.31 4.98 11.86
CA GLY A 218 3.08 3.81 12.27
C GLY A 218 3.74 3.05 11.13
N PHE A 219 3.42 3.34 9.87
CA PHE A 219 4.03 2.70 8.70
C PHE A 219 5.27 3.44 8.20
N PHE A 220 5.61 4.58 8.79
CA PHE A 220 6.69 5.43 8.34
C PHE A 220 7.86 5.46 9.35
N PRO A 221 9.10 5.61 8.86
CA PRO A 221 10.27 5.93 9.68
C PRO A 221 10.20 7.39 10.14
N ILE A 222 9.33 7.66 11.12
CA ILE A 222 9.14 8.96 11.75
C ILE A 222 9.17 8.80 13.27
N GLY A 223 9.74 9.81 13.95
CA GLY A 223 9.70 9.91 15.41
C GLY A 223 8.29 10.10 15.93
N GLU A 224 8.08 9.84 17.22
CA GLU A 224 6.85 10.26 17.90
C GLU A 224 6.72 11.79 17.81
N ARG A 225 5.54 12.25 17.43
CA ARG A 225 5.17 13.67 17.44
C ARG A 225 4.65 14.07 18.80
#